data_AF-A5E526-F1
#
_entry.id   AF-A5E526-F1
#
_cell.length_a   1.000
_cell.length_b   1.000
_cell.length_c   1.000
_cell.angle_alpha   90.00
_cell.angle_beta   90.00
_cell.angle_gamma   90.00
#
_symmetry.space_group_name_H-M   'P 1'
#
loop_
_entity.id
_entity.type
_entity.pdbx_description
1 polymer ?
#
loop_
_entity_poly.entity_id
_entity_poly.type
_entity_poly.pdbx_seq_one_letter_code
_entity_poly.pdbx_strand_id
1 'polypeptide(L)'
;MVKRTRDDESSDYVGAVEFADEVTDAVGVDSRVVATPNLISDGDVECLYCESRFPSYPACEIHVMMAHQNTCSSCGKVFPTDYILNLHIDEHHNVLLQMKMEKGDAGLHCFVEQCRHMFHTSTERKFHLISEHYYPADYPFSITDKGI
;
A
#
# COMPACT_ATOMS: atom_id res chain seq x y z
N MET A 1 -12.40 -50.65 17.39
CA MET A 1 -11.46 -51.76 17.71
C MET A 1 -10.61 -51.95 16.47
N VAL A 2 -9.30 -51.67 16.41
CA VAL A 2 -8.13 -52.11 17.20
C VAL A 2 -7.08 -50.98 17.11
N LYS A 3 -6.72 -50.32 18.23
CA LYS A 3 -5.43 -50.37 18.99
C LYS A 3 -4.19 -50.06 18.11
N ARG A 4 -3.53 -48.90 18.33
CA ARG A 4 -2.27 -48.65 19.11
C ARG A 4 -1.03 -49.20 18.37
N THR A 5 0.11 -48.51 18.17
CA THR A 5 1.01 -47.78 19.10
C THR A 5 2.21 -47.23 18.26
N ARG A 6 2.74 -45.99 18.48
CA ARG A 6 4.02 -45.61 19.18
C ARG A 6 5.29 -45.94 18.35
N ASP A 7 6.39 -45.18 18.28
CA ASP A 7 7.15 -44.25 19.13
C ASP A 7 7.95 -43.29 18.19
N ASP A 8 8.20 -42.01 18.49
CA ASP A 8 9.28 -41.44 19.32
C ASP A 8 10.70 -41.76 18.80
N GLU A 9 11.39 -40.75 18.25
CA GLU A 9 12.86 -40.62 18.41
C GLU A 9 13.31 -39.17 18.15
N SER A 10 13.61 -38.51 19.25
CA SER A 10 14.44 -37.32 19.41
C SER A 10 15.88 -37.53 18.92
N SER A 11 16.52 -36.48 18.39
CA SER A 11 17.96 -36.28 18.65
C SER A 11 18.34 -34.82 18.46
N ASP A 12 18.71 -34.21 19.58
CA ASP A 12 19.52 -33.00 19.67
C ASP A 12 20.84 -33.16 18.91
N TYR A 13 21.29 -32.08 18.25
CA TYR A 13 22.72 -31.83 18.09
C TYR A 13 22.99 -30.33 18.15
N VAL A 14 23.83 -29.96 19.11
CA VAL A 14 24.29 -28.61 19.44
C VAL A 14 25.74 -28.49 18.95
N GLY A 15 26.12 -27.32 18.43
CA GLY A 15 27.51 -26.90 18.22
C GLY A 15 27.88 -26.71 16.75
N ALA A 16 28.72 -25.77 16.35
CA ALA A 16 29.45 -24.73 17.07
C ALA A 16 29.72 -23.58 16.07
N VAL A 17 29.76 -22.37 16.59
CA VAL A 17 30.27 -21.18 15.90
C VAL A 17 31.79 -21.28 15.80
N GLU A 18 32.36 -21.17 14.59
CA GLU A 18 33.68 -20.56 14.33
C GLU A 18 33.75 -20.12 12.85
N PHE A 19 33.87 -18.83 12.57
CA PHE A 19 34.44 -18.31 11.33
C PHE A 19 35.36 -17.14 11.68
N ALA A 20 36.61 -17.29 11.25
CA ALA A 20 37.77 -16.51 11.67
C ALA A 20 37.86 -15.10 11.05
N ASP A 21 38.67 -14.29 11.74
CA ASP A 21 38.99 -12.88 11.53
C ASP A 21 39.61 -12.50 10.17
N GLU A 22 39.35 -11.23 9.82
CA GLU A 22 40.19 -10.19 9.17
C GLU A 22 41.08 -10.53 7.96
N VAL A 23 40.95 -9.74 6.87
CA VAL A 23 41.84 -8.58 6.63
C VAL A 23 41.37 -7.68 5.46
N THR A 24 41.43 -6.38 5.76
CA THR A 24 41.65 -5.17 4.93
C THR A 24 41.86 -5.30 3.42
N ASP A 25 41.17 -4.45 2.64
CA ASP A 25 41.88 -3.36 1.94
C ASP A 25 40.95 -2.26 1.40
N ALA A 26 41.47 -1.05 1.50
CA ALA A 26 40.83 0.22 1.20
C ALA A 26 40.67 0.46 -0.30
N VAL A 27 39.47 0.89 -0.72
CA VAL A 27 39.31 1.66 -1.95
C VAL A 27 38.93 3.08 -1.53
N GLY A 28 39.91 3.98 -1.63
CA GLY A 28 39.73 5.41 -1.42
C GLY A 28 38.79 6.00 -2.47
N VAL A 29 37.76 6.69 -1.99
CA VAL A 29 37.10 7.76 -2.75
C VAL A 29 37.37 9.06 -1.99
N ASP A 30 38.08 9.93 -2.70
CA ASP A 30 38.62 11.20 -2.26
C ASP A 30 37.50 12.22 -1.94
N SER A 31 37.75 12.97 -0.87
CA SER A 31 37.26 14.32 -0.54
C SER A 31 35.78 14.66 -0.70
N ARG A 32 35.21 14.94 0.49
CA ARG A 32 34.48 16.18 0.78
C ARG A 32 33.17 16.38 0.01
N VAL A 33 32.18 15.58 0.40
CA VAL A 33 30.92 16.22 0.79
C VAL A 33 30.91 16.22 2.31
N VAL A 34 31.54 17.24 2.89
CA VAL A 34 31.11 17.67 4.22
C VAL A 34 29.65 18.01 4.00
N ALA A 35 28.74 17.19 4.53
CA ALA A 35 27.37 17.62 4.76
C ALA A 35 27.52 18.83 5.68
N THR A 36 27.59 20.02 5.08
CA THR A 36 27.41 21.24 5.83
C THR A 36 26.08 21.05 6.52
N PRO A 37 26.00 21.14 7.87
CA PRO A 37 24.72 21.25 8.51
C PRO A 37 24.12 22.52 7.93
N ASN A 38 23.23 22.34 6.97
CA ASN A 38 22.60 23.43 6.27
C ASN A 38 21.90 24.23 7.35
N LEU A 39 22.28 25.50 7.44
CA LEU A 39 21.92 26.40 8.52
C LEU A 39 20.40 26.31 8.73
N ILE A 40 20.02 25.79 9.89
CA ILE A 40 18.63 25.67 10.33
C ILE A 40 18.07 27.09 10.41
N SER A 41 17.36 27.50 9.37
CA SER A 41 16.37 28.55 9.46
C SER A 41 15.09 27.91 9.98
N ASP A 42 14.75 28.18 11.24
CA ASP A 42 13.45 28.02 11.90
C ASP A 42 12.63 26.74 11.59
N GLY A 43 12.74 25.74 12.47
CA GLY A 43 11.59 24.97 12.96
C GLY A 43 10.77 24.06 12.03
N ASP A 44 11.00 24.09 10.72
CA ASP A 44 10.14 23.37 9.77
C ASP A 44 10.59 21.92 9.54
N VAL A 45 9.62 21.01 9.53
CA VAL A 45 9.75 19.58 9.23
C VAL A 45 9.45 19.33 7.75
N GLU A 46 10.37 18.66 7.07
CA GLU A 46 10.23 18.29 5.66
C GLU A 46 9.52 16.93 5.51
N CYS A 47 8.65 16.80 4.51
CA CYS A 47 8.05 15.52 4.15
C CYS A 47 9.09 14.62 3.47
N LEU A 48 9.15 13.35 3.86
CA LEU A 48 10.09 12.38 3.27
C LEU A 48 9.64 11.84 1.90
N TYR A 49 8.39 12.11 1.51
CA TYR A 49 7.79 11.58 0.27
C TYR A 49 7.61 12.65 -0.81
N CYS A 50 7.73 13.94 -0.48
CA CYS A 50 7.61 15.04 -1.43
C CYS A 50 8.31 16.32 -0.92
N GLU A 51 8.38 17.35 -1.75
CA GLU A 51 9.08 18.61 -1.45
C GLU A 51 8.32 19.56 -0.52
N SER A 52 7.30 19.08 0.20
CA SER A 52 6.49 19.90 1.11
C SER A 52 7.16 20.08 2.48
N ARG A 53 7.04 21.28 3.04
CA ARG A 53 7.57 21.66 4.36
C ARG A 53 6.44 22.09 5.30
N PHE A 54 6.58 21.79 6.58
CA PHE A 54 5.55 21.99 7.60
C PHE A 54 6.11 22.61 8.87
N PRO A 55 5.35 23.44 9.60
CA PRO A 55 5.83 24.12 10.80
C PRO A 55 6.01 23.21 12.03
N SER A 56 5.61 21.94 11.93
CA SER A 56 5.73 20.98 13.03
C SER A 56 5.61 19.53 12.53
N TYR A 57 6.08 18.59 13.35
CA TYR A 57 5.95 17.16 13.06
C TYR A 57 4.48 16.71 12.92
N PRO A 58 3.54 17.07 13.82
CA PRO A 58 2.13 16.69 13.66
C PRO A 58 1.50 17.22 12.36
N ALA A 59 1.89 18.43 11.92
CA ALA A 59 1.41 18.96 10.64
C ALA A 59 1.93 18.14 9.45
N CYS A 60 3.20 17.72 9.49
CA CYS A 60 3.77 16.80 8.49
C CYS A 60 3.13 15.41 8.54
N GLU A 61 2.84 14.89 9.73
CA GLU A 61 2.19 13.58 9.91
C GLU A 61 0.79 13.57 9.28
N ILE A 62 -0.03 14.59 9.56
CA ILE A 62 -1.35 14.75 8.92
C ILE A 62 -1.20 14.82 7.40
N HIS A 63 -0.21 15.56 6.88
CA HIS A 63 0.06 15.60 5.45
C HIS A 63 0.37 14.21 4.89
N VAL A 64 1.25 13.45 5.54
CA VAL A 64 1.59 12.09 5.09
C VAL A 64 0.36 11.18 5.11
N MET A 65 -0.47 11.27 6.14
CA MET A 65 -1.72 10.52 6.23
C MET A 65 -2.69 10.86 5.09
N MET A 66 -2.81 12.14 4.72
CA MET A 66 -3.77 12.56 3.69
C MET A 66 -3.24 12.41 2.26
N ALA A 67 -1.93 12.56 2.04
CA ALA A 67 -1.34 12.65 0.70
C ALA A 67 -0.58 11.38 0.28
N HIS A 68 -0.11 10.56 1.23
CA HIS A 68 0.80 9.45 0.93
C HIS A 68 0.34 8.10 1.47
N GLN A 69 -0.58 8.06 2.46
CA GLN A 69 -0.96 6.81 3.13
C GLN A 69 -1.61 5.79 2.19
N ASN A 70 -2.56 6.23 1.36
CA ASN A 70 -3.32 5.36 0.47
C ASN A 70 -2.84 5.50 -0.98
N THR A 71 -1.52 5.42 -1.18
CA THR A 71 -0.89 5.53 -2.49
C THR A 71 -0.72 4.15 -3.12
N CYS A 72 -1.18 3.98 -4.35
CA CYS A 72 -0.94 2.77 -5.12
C CYS A 72 0.54 2.65 -5.46
N SER A 73 1.18 1.54 -5.03
CA SER A 73 2.60 1.28 -5.32
C SER A 73 2.89 1.04 -6.80
N SER A 74 1.91 0.60 -7.59
CA SER A 74 2.08 0.30 -9.01
C SER A 74 2.01 1.54 -9.91
N CYS A 75 1.20 2.55 -9.56
CA CYS A 75 0.96 3.71 -10.42
C CYS A 75 1.11 5.08 -9.74
N GLY A 76 1.33 5.12 -8.42
CA GLY A 76 1.55 6.35 -7.66
C GLY A 76 0.29 7.18 -7.39
N LYS A 77 -0.90 6.74 -7.81
CA LYS A 77 -2.16 7.45 -7.54
C LYS A 77 -2.54 7.35 -6.06
N VAL A 78 -3.11 8.42 -5.52
CA VAL A 78 -3.54 8.53 -4.11
C VAL A 78 -5.05 8.37 -4.02
N PHE A 79 -5.53 7.69 -2.98
CA PHE A 79 -6.96 7.41 -2.79
C PHE A 79 -7.47 7.88 -1.43
N PRO A 80 -8.77 8.19 -1.28
CA PRO A 80 -9.29 8.77 -0.05
C PRO A 80 -9.31 7.78 1.12
N THR A 81 -9.40 6.47 0.84
CA THR A 81 -9.40 5.41 1.85
C THR A 81 -8.66 4.18 1.33
N ASP A 82 -8.19 3.35 2.25
CA ASP A 82 -7.60 2.03 1.93
C ASP A 82 -8.57 1.16 1.12
N TYR A 83 -9.86 1.18 1.44
CA TYR A 83 -10.87 0.43 0.69
C TYR A 83 -10.92 0.84 -0.79
N ILE A 84 -10.97 2.15 -1.09
CA ILE A 84 -11.00 2.62 -2.48
C ILE A 84 -9.68 2.33 -3.21
N LEU A 85 -8.54 2.37 -2.50
CA LEU A 85 -7.26 1.92 -3.04
C LEU A 85 -7.29 0.43 -3.41
N ASN A 86 -7.85 -0.43 -2.56
CA ASN A 86 -7.99 -1.86 -2.85
C ASN A 86 -8.90 -2.11 -4.07
N LEU A 87 -10.01 -1.38 -4.19
CA LEU A 87 -10.84 -1.43 -5.39
C LEU A 87 -10.07 -1.04 -6.65
N HIS A 88 -9.25 0.01 -6.58
CA HIS A 88 -8.38 0.40 -7.68
C HIS A 88 -7.38 -0.72 -8.05
N ILE A 89 -6.71 -1.31 -7.06
CA ILE A 89 -5.75 -2.40 -7.29
C ILE A 89 -6.44 -3.58 -7.97
N ASP A 90 -7.63 -3.96 -7.51
CA ASP A 90 -8.41 -5.02 -8.13
C ASP A 90 -8.81 -4.68 -9.57
N GLU A 91 -9.33 -3.48 -9.82
CA GLU A 91 -9.83 -3.07 -11.15
C GLU A 91 -8.70 -2.87 -12.17
N HIS A 92 -7.55 -2.35 -11.75
CA HIS A 92 -6.50 -1.87 -12.66
C HIS A 92 -5.19 -2.64 -12.60
N HIS A 93 -4.95 -3.42 -11.54
CA HIS A 93 -3.69 -4.12 -11.32
C HIS A 93 -3.85 -5.62 -11.05
N ASN A 94 -5.07 -6.14 -10.93
CA ASN A 94 -5.34 -7.57 -10.75
C ASN A 94 -5.72 -8.24 -12.07
N VAL A 95 -4.70 -8.80 -12.75
CA VAL A 95 -4.87 -9.53 -14.02
C VAL A 95 -5.84 -10.71 -13.89
N LEU A 96 -5.88 -11.38 -12.73
CA LEU A 96 -6.80 -12.50 -12.51
C LEU A 96 -8.25 -12.03 -12.46
N LEU A 97 -8.52 -10.86 -11.88
CA LEU A 97 -9.87 -10.28 -11.88
C LEU A 97 -10.29 -9.91 -13.30
N GLN A 98 -9.40 -9.28 -14.08
CA GLN A 98 -9.67 -8.97 -15.49
C GLN A 98 -10.05 -10.22 -16.28
N MET A 99 -9.30 -11.31 -16.14
CA MET A 99 -9.61 -12.59 -16.80
C MET A 99 -10.96 -13.20 -16.36
N LYS A 100 -11.38 -12.99 -15.11
CA LYS A 100 -12.71 -13.43 -14.63
C LYS A 100 -13.82 -12.58 -15.26
N MET A 101 -13.62 -11.26 -15.32
CA MET A 101 -14.57 -10.33 -15.94
C MET A 101 -14.72 -10.58 -17.44
N GLU A 102 -13.63 -10.91 -18.14
CA GLU A 102 -13.66 -11.33 -19.56
C GLU A 102 -14.50 -12.60 -19.80
N LYS A 103 -14.58 -13.49 -18.79
CA LYS A 103 -15.43 -14.69 -18.83
C LYS A 103 -16.88 -14.43 -18.44
N GLY A 104 -17.21 -13.18 -18.11
CA GLY A 104 -18.56 -12.76 -17.78
C GLY A 104 -18.86 -12.68 -16.27
N ASP A 105 -17.87 -12.86 -15.38
CA ASP A 105 -18.09 -12.65 -13.95
C ASP A 105 -18.21 -11.15 -13.61
N ALA A 106 -19.01 -10.80 -12.60
CA ALA A 106 -19.00 -9.45 -12.04
C ALA A 106 -17.75 -9.26 -11.18
N GLY A 107 -17.04 -8.15 -11.35
CA GLY A 107 -15.78 -7.87 -10.64
C GLY A 107 -15.70 -6.50 -9.97
N LEU A 108 -16.65 -5.61 -10.25
CA LEU A 108 -16.65 -4.25 -9.72
C LEU A 108 -17.42 -4.20 -8.42
N HIS A 109 -16.74 -4.08 -7.28
CA HIS A 109 -17.40 -3.96 -5.99
C HIS A 109 -18.00 -2.56 -5.78
N CYS A 110 -19.01 -2.47 -4.91
CA CYS A 110 -19.57 -1.20 -4.44
C CYS A 110 -18.52 -0.33 -3.72
N PHE A 111 -18.68 1.00 -3.70
CA PHE A 111 -17.78 1.89 -2.95
C PHE A 111 -18.02 1.89 -1.44
N VAL A 112 -19.11 1.28 -0.98
CA VAL A 112 -19.43 1.14 0.43
C VAL A 112 -18.94 -0.23 0.91
N GLU A 113 -17.94 -0.26 1.78
CA GLU A 113 -17.22 -1.49 2.20
C GLU A 113 -18.13 -2.60 2.75
N GLN A 114 -19.18 -2.22 3.48
CA GLN A 114 -20.17 -3.15 4.02
C GLN A 114 -21.21 -3.65 2.98
N CYS A 115 -21.21 -3.09 1.77
CA CYS A 115 -22.11 -3.49 0.69
C CYS A 115 -21.48 -4.58 -0.17
N ARG A 116 -22.17 -5.71 -0.30
CA ARG A 116 -21.66 -6.90 -1.00
C ARG A 116 -22.07 -6.99 -2.48
N HIS A 117 -22.68 -5.93 -3.02
CA HIS A 117 -23.07 -5.90 -4.42
C HIS A 117 -21.85 -5.73 -5.33
N MET A 118 -21.86 -6.47 -6.44
CA MET A 118 -20.85 -6.42 -7.49
C MET A 118 -21.52 -6.15 -8.85
N PHE A 119 -20.79 -5.53 -9.76
CA PHE A 119 -21.29 -5.06 -11.05
C PHE A 119 -20.37 -5.49 -12.19
N HIS A 120 -20.93 -5.55 -13.40
CA HIS A 120 -20.14 -5.80 -14.61
C HIS A 120 -19.61 -4.49 -15.20
N THR A 121 -20.35 -3.40 -15.03
CA THR A 121 -19.98 -2.09 -15.57
C THR A 121 -19.95 -1.00 -14.50
N SER A 122 -19.11 0.01 -14.72
CA SER A 122 -19.04 1.19 -13.85
C SER A 122 -20.36 1.97 -13.84
N THR A 123 -21.13 1.92 -14.95
CA THR A 123 -22.46 2.52 -15.06
C THR A 123 -23.48 1.86 -14.12
N GLU A 124 -23.52 0.53 -14.08
CA GLU A 124 -24.37 -0.22 -13.15
C GLU A 124 -24.01 0.10 -11.69
N ARG A 125 -22.71 0.10 -11.37
CA ARG A 125 -22.21 0.47 -10.05
C ARG A 125 -22.63 1.88 -9.66
N LYS A 126 -22.48 2.85 -10.58
CA LYS A 126 -22.91 4.24 -10.37
C LYS A 126 -24.39 4.31 -10.06
N PHE A 127 -25.22 3.62 -10.84
CA PHE A 127 -26.67 3.62 -10.63
C PHE A 127 -27.01 3.11 -9.23
N HIS A 128 -26.44 1.97 -8.81
CA HIS A 128 -26.61 1.41 -7.47
C HIS A 128 -26.20 2.39 -6.36
N LEU A 129 -25.05 3.06 -6.51
CA LEU A 129 -24.57 4.02 -5.52
C LEU A 129 -25.52 5.22 -5.38
N ILE A 130 -26.17 5.65 -6.46
CA ILE A 130 -27.15 6.73 -6.43
C ILE A 130 -28.48 6.24 -5.83
N SER A 131 -28.98 5.07 -6.23
CA SER A 131 -30.31 4.60 -5.80
C SER A 131 -30.33 4.05 -4.37
N GLU A 132 -29.32 3.27 -4.00
CA GLU A 132 -29.28 2.52 -2.72
C GLU A 132 -28.44 3.21 -1.65
N HIS A 133 -27.44 3.99 -2.06
CA HIS A 133 -26.53 4.71 -1.14
C HIS A 133 -26.66 6.24 -1.22
N TYR A 134 -27.57 6.75 -2.05
CA TYR A 134 -27.88 8.18 -2.18
C TYR A 134 -26.67 9.07 -2.48
N TYR A 135 -25.70 8.54 -3.23
CA TYR A 135 -24.57 9.34 -3.68
C TYR A 135 -25.07 10.49 -4.58
N PRO A 136 -24.52 11.71 -4.43
CA PRO A 136 -24.81 12.82 -5.34
C PRO A 136 -24.50 12.44 -6.80
N ALA A 137 -25.28 12.95 -7.75
CA ALA A 137 -25.09 12.63 -9.18
C ALA A 137 -23.76 13.17 -9.75
N ASP A 138 -23.23 14.22 -9.12
CA ASP A 138 -21.96 14.89 -9.39
C ASP A 138 -20.77 14.29 -8.62
N TYR A 139 -20.98 13.25 -7.81
CA TYR A 139 -19.88 12.51 -7.18
C TYR A 139 -18.90 11.98 -8.26
N PRO A 140 -17.57 12.05 -8.02
CA PRO A 140 -16.58 11.57 -8.97
C PRO A 140 -16.51 10.03 -9.00
N PHE A 141 -17.46 9.38 -9.68
CA PHE A 141 -17.52 7.91 -9.76
C PHE A 141 -16.32 7.26 -10.48
N SER A 142 -15.45 8.06 -11.11
CA SER A 142 -14.15 7.62 -11.63
C SER A 142 -13.05 7.56 -10.57
N ILE A 143 -13.39 7.65 -9.27
CA ILE A 143 -12.40 7.71 -8.18
C ILE A 143 -11.47 6.49 -8.16
N THR A 144 -11.95 5.29 -8.52
CA THR A 144 -11.13 4.07 -8.62
C THR A 144 -10.18 4.10 -9.81
N ASP A 145 -10.46 4.87 -10.85
CA ASP A 145 -9.57 5.05 -12.01
C ASP A 145 -8.55 6.16 -11.77
N LYS A 146 -8.99 7.31 -11.23
CA LYS A 146 -8.18 8.53 -11.22
C LYS A 146 -7.44 8.80 -9.91
N GLY A 147 -7.95 8.31 -8.78
CA GLY A 147 -7.51 8.81 -7.47
C GLY A 147 -7.98 10.24 -7.22
N ILE A 148 -7.40 10.87 -6.18
CA ILE A 148 -7.63 12.28 -5.79
C ILE A 148 -6.62 13.24 -6.43
#